data_AF-A0A7L8D2K8-F1
#
_entry.id   AF-A0A7L8D2K8-F1
#
_cell.length_a   1.000
_cell.length_b   1.000
_cell.length_c   1.000
_cell.angle_alpha   90.00
_cell.angle_beta   90.00
_cell.angle_gamma   90.00
#
_symmetry.space_group_name_H-M   'P 1'
#
loop_
_entity.id
_entity.type
_entity.pdbx_description
1 polymer ?
#
loop_
_entity_poly.entity_id
_entity_poly.type
_entity_poly.pdbx_seq_one_letter_code
_entity_poly.pdbx_strand_id
1 'polypeptide(L)'
;MLAAALVLAGCATGASLPDDQRLEIHRAHAGEPVRSFHNFGTLYNWTPLGDSALTVWTRRNQAYLLELDGHCPNLDYARAISFSGQGGTVFAGMDSVVVLDRERFDIPCRIKQIQPLDTRAVESDERAARDAGRRSEPQSPAGGT
;
A
#
# COMPACT_ATOMS: atom_id res chain seq x y z
N MET A 1 1.88 -2.41 -52.83
CA MET A 1 0.83 -3.21 -52.16
C MET A 1 0.60 -2.62 -50.78
N LEU A 2 -0.65 -2.24 -50.47
CA LEU A 2 -1.10 -1.85 -49.13
C LEU A 2 -1.05 -3.05 -48.19
N ALA A 3 -0.53 -2.88 -46.97
CA ALA A 3 -1.12 -3.43 -45.74
C ALA A 3 -0.37 -2.95 -44.48
N ALA A 4 -0.98 -1.97 -43.81
CA ALA A 4 -1.03 -1.74 -42.36
C ALA A 4 0.14 -2.24 -41.47
N ALA A 5 1.02 -1.31 -41.09
CA ALA A 5 1.77 -1.43 -39.84
C ALA A 5 0.86 -1.02 -38.69
N LEU A 6 0.53 -1.97 -37.81
CA LEU A 6 -0.21 -1.71 -36.57
C LEU A 6 0.61 -0.77 -35.69
N VAL A 7 0.12 0.44 -35.48
CA VAL A 7 0.64 1.35 -34.46
C VAL A 7 0.13 0.85 -33.11
N LEU A 8 0.99 0.16 -32.37
CA LEU A 8 0.78 -0.03 -30.94
C LEU A 8 1.04 1.33 -30.27
N ALA A 9 -0.02 2.11 -30.08
CA ALA A 9 -0.04 3.17 -29.09
C ALA A 9 0.19 2.50 -27.73
N GLY A 10 1.43 2.49 -27.25
CA GLY A 10 1.76 2.01 -25.92
C GLY A 10 1.03 2.89 -24.92
N CYS A 11 -0.04 2.37 -24.32
CA CYS A 11 -0.61 2.94 -23.12
C CYS A 11 0.48 2.94 -22.05
N ALA A 12 1.18 4.06 -21.87
CA ALA A 12 1.96 4.32 -20.68
C ALA A 12 0.97 4.52 -19.52
N THR A 13 0.39 3.41 -19.07
CA THR A 13 -0.32 3.32 -17.80
C THR A 13 0.65 3.86 -16.76
N GLY A 14 0.35 5.04 -16.21
CA GLY A 14 1.31 5.85 -15.45
C GLY A 14 2.06 5.02 -14.41
N ALA A 15 3.39 5.16 -14.39
CA ALA A 15 4.25 4.43 -13.49
C ALA A 15 3.74 4.53 -12.05
N SER A 16 3.45 3.38 -11.43
CA SER A 16 3.16 3.32 -10.00
C SER A 16 4.43 3.66 -9.22
N LEU A 17 4.28 4.31 -8.08
CA LEU A 17 5.41 4.52 -7.17
C LEU A 17 5.89 3.16 -6.67
N PRO A 18 7.22 2.95 -6.56
CA PRO A 18 7.80 1.83 -5.83
C PRO A 18 7.27 1.77 -4.40
N ASP A 19 7.06 0.57 -3.88
CA ASP A 19 6.44 0.37 -2.56
C ASP A 19 7.30 0.88 -1.40
N ASP A 20 8.63 0.81 -1.52
CA ASP A 20 9.56 1.39 -0.56
C ASP A 20 9.42 2.92 -0.49
N GLN A 21 9.29 3.57 -1.65
CA GLN A 21 9.03 5.00 -1.72
C GLN A 21 7.67 5.36 -1.14
N ARG A 22 6.62 4.56 -1.41
CA ARG A 22 5.29 4.77 -0.83
C ARG A 22 5.32 4.62 0.68
N LEU A 23 6.01 3.59 1.19
CA LEU A 23 6.17 3.36 2.62
C LEU A 23 6.86 4.55 3.31
N GLU A 24 7.89 5.12 2.69
CA GLU A 24 8.56 6.30 3.23
C GLU A 24 7.64 7.53 3.30
N ILE A 25 6.83 7.77 2.25
CA ILE A 25 5.82 8.83 2.27
C ILE A 25 4.82 8.59 3.41
N HIS A 26 4.38 7.36 3.62
CA HIS A 26 3.46 7.03 4.71
C HIS A 26 4.08 7.26 6.09
N ARG A 27 5.35 6.88 6.28
CA ARG A 27 6.09 7.13 7.53
C ARG A 27 6.27 8.62 7.81
N ALA A 28 6.56 9.41 6.78
CA ALA A 28 6.74 10.86 6.92
C ALA A 28 5.47 11.58 7.43
N HIS A 29 4.30 11.00 7.14
CA HIS A 29 2.98 11.52 7.53
C HIS A 29 2.29 10.68 8.61
N ALA A 30 3.04 9.80 9.26
CA ALA A 30 2.60 9.02 10.39
C ALA A 30 2.76 9.85 11.68
N GLY A 31 1.73 9.86 12.52
CA GLY A 31 1.78 10.44 13.85
C GLY A 31 2.50 9.53 14.86
N GLU A 32 2.47 9.95 16.13
CA GLU A 32 3.06 9.17 17.22
C GLU A 32 2.47 7.74 17.29
N PRO A 33 3.30 6.70 17.54
CA PRO A 33 2.82 5.35 17.75
C PRO A 33 1.72 5.25 18.81
N VAL A 34 0.65 4.55 18.47
CA VAL A 34 -0.46 4.23 19.37
C VAL A 34 -0.47 2.74 19.68
N ARG A 35 -1.04 2.39 20.84
CA ARG A 35 -1.11 0.98 21.28
C ARG A 35 -2.12 0.16 20.49
N SER A 36 -3.20 0.78 20.03
CA SER A 36 -4.29 0.09 19.35
C SER A 36 -5.20 1.02 18.55
N PHE A 37 -6.04 0.43 17.71
CA PHE A 37 -7.18 1.08 17.08
C PHE A 37 -8.43 0.19 17.12
N HIS A 38 -9.60 0.80 16.99
CA HIS A 38 -10.87 0.08 16.90
C HIS A 38 -11.21 -0.26 15.46
N ASN A 39 -11.44 -1.55 15.19
CA ASN A 39 -11.97 -2.07 13.94
C ASN A 39 -13.41 -2.53 14.16
N PHE A 40 -14.39 -1.83 13.58
CA PHE A 40 -15.83 -2.08 13.76
C PHE A 40 -16.33 -3.25 12.89
N GLY A 41 -15.61 -4.36 12.87
CA GLY A 41 -15.96 -5.61 12.16
C GLY A 41 -15.39 -5.71 10.75
N THR A 42 -15.44 -4.65 9.94
CA THR A 42 -14.87 -4.64 8.59
C THR A 42 -14.11 -3.34 8.35
N LEU A 43 -12.92 -3.45 7.75
CA LEU A 43 -12.17 -2.29 7.31
C LEU A 43 -12.93 -1.55 6.20
N TYR A 44 -12.85 -0.22 6.20
CA TYR A 44 -13.33 0.60 5.10
C TYR A 44 -12.48 0.34 3.85
N ASN A 45 -11.16 0.28 4.02
CA ASN A 45 -10.21 -0.08 2.96
C ASN A 45 -8.89 -0.52 3.61
N TRP A 46 -8.01 -1.13 2.82
CA TRP A 46 -6.61 -1.34 3.17
C TRP A 46 -5.76 -1.38 1.91
N THR A 47 -4.45 -1.16 2.04
CA THR A 47 -3.53 -1.20 0.92
C THR A 47 -2.16 -1.65 1.40
N PRO A 48 -1.54 -2.66 0.76
CA PRO A 48 -0.19 -3.07 1.11
C PRO A 48 0.83 -2.01 0.69
N LEU A 49 1.90 -1.92 1.48
CA LEU A 49 3.09 -1.11 1.23
C LEU A 49 4.28 -2.07 1.19
N GLY A 50 4.32 -2.87 0.13
CA GLY A 50 5.18 -4.05 0.03
C GLY A 50 4.68 -5.18 0.95
N ASP A 51 5.64 -5.91 1.50
CA ASP A 51 5.41 -7.13 2.28
C ASP A 51 5.53 -6.94 3.80
N SER A 52 5.93 -5.76 4.27
CA SER A 52 6.27 -5.52 5.68
C SER A 52 5.44 -4.41 6.32
N ALA A 53 4.59 -3.75 5.55
CA ALA A 53 3.71 -2.70 6.03
C ALA A 53 2.42 -2.62 5.21
N LEU A 54 1.39 -2.01 5.80
CA LEU A 54 0.12 -1.76 5.14
C LEU A 54 -0.57 -0.56 5.78
N THR A 55 -1.35 0.14 4.97
CA THR A 55 -2.27 1.17 5.46
C THR A 55 -3.65 0.57 5.61
N VAL A 56 -4.30 0.86 6.73
CA VAL A 56 -5.66 0.38 7.02
C VAL A 56 -6.57 1.56 7.32
N TRP A 57 -7.76 1.56 6.72
CA TRP A 57 -8.79 2.56 6.97
C TRP A 57 -9.91 1.91 7.75
N THR A 58 -10.19 2.46 8.93
CA THR A 58 -11.36 2.05 9.73
C THR A 58 -12.61 2.81 9.31
N ARG A 59 -12.43 4.02 8.78
CA ARG A 59 -13.45 4.92 8.21
C ARG A 59 -12.80 5.80 7.14
N ARG A 60 -13.62 6.53 6.36
CA ARG A 60 -13.15 7.38 5.24
C ARG A 60 -11.99 8.33 5.59
N ASN A 61 -11.99 8.94 6.78
CA ASN A 61 -10.98 9.91 7.21
C ASN A 61 -10.14 9.41 8.40
N GLN A 62 -10.09 8.10 8.63
CA GLN A 62 -9.39 7.52 9.76
C GLN A 62 -8.58 6.31 9.30
N ALA A 63 -7.28 6.53 9.18
CA ALA A 63 -6.33 5.51 8.73
C ALA A 63 -5.17 5.35 9.70
N TYR A 64 -4.56 4.17 9.62
CA TYR A 64 -3.39 3.81 10.39
C TYR A 64 -2.37 3.15 9.47
N LEU A 65 -1.09 3.51 9.64
CA LEU A 65 0.04 2.75 9.15
C LEU A 65 0.31 1.62 10.15
N LEU A 66 0.29 0.40 9.64
CA LEU A 66 0.70 -0.80 10.37
C LEU A 66 2.04 -1.25 9.82
N GLU A 67 3.05 -1.32 10.68
CA GLU A 67 4.33 -1.96 10.36
C GLU A 67 4.35 -3.34 11.03
N LEU A 68 4.77 -4.34 10.27
CA LEU A 68 4.80 -5.74 10.69
C LEU A 68 6.19 -6.11 11.21
N ASP A 69 6.25 -7.16 12.00
CA ASP A 69 7.50 -7.73 12.49
C ASP A 69 8.13 -8.61 11.41
N GLY A 70 8.78 -7.97 10.44
CA GLY A 70 9.44 -8.61 9.30
C GLY A 70 8.54 -8.79 8.08
N HIS A 71 8.94 -9.71 7.20
CA HIS A 71 8.26 -10.02 5.95
C HIS A 71 6.95 -10.79 6.21
N CYS A 72 5.87 -10.36 5.55
CA CYS A 72 4.57 -11.02 5.53
C CYS A 72 4.32 -11.64 4.16
N PRO A 73 4.35 -12.98 4.05
CA PRO A 73 4.17 -13.67 2.78
C PRO A 73 2.87 -13.27 2.08
N ASN A 74 2.96 -13.03 0.76
CA ASN A 74 1.85 -12.73 -0.13
C ASN A 74 1.02 -11.47 0.20
N LEU A 75 1.48 -10.60 1.11
CA LEU A 75 0.72 -9.42 1.54
C LEU A 75 0.45 -8.44 0.39
N ASP A 76 1.42 -8.25 -0.50
CA ASP A 76 1.36 -7.39 -1.69
C ASP A 76 0.35 -7.88 -2.75
N TYR A 77 0.10 -9.19 -2.81
CA TYR A 77 -0.89 -9.81 -3.71
C TYR A 77 -2.20 -10.18 -3.01
N ALA A 78 -2.30 -9.94 -1.70
CA ALA A 78 -3.43 -10.38 -0.91
C ALA A 78 -4.73 -9.72 -1.39
N ARG A 79 -5.78 -10.54 -1.55
CA ARG A 79 -7.12 -10.05 -1.93
C ARG A 79 -7.97 -9.68 -0.71
N ALA A 80 -7.65 -10.25 0.44
CA ALA A 80 -8.31 -9.99 1.70
C ALA A 80 -7.32 -10.22 2.84
N ILE A 81 -7.54 -9.51 3.94
CA ILE A 81 -6.83 -9.68 5.19
C ILE A 81 -7.83 -9.81 6.33
N SER A 82 -7.39 -10.40 7.42
CA SER A 82 -8.05 -10.32 8.72
C SER A 82 -7.06 -9.96 9.82
N PHE A 83 -7.57 -9.64 11.00
CA PHE A 83 -6.75 -9.46 12.20
C PHE A 83 -7.02 -10.59 13.17
N SER A 84 -6.00 -11.04 13.91
CA SER A 84 -6.17 -12.01 14.99
C SER A 84 -6.89 -11.46 16.23
N GLY A 85 -7.06 -10.13 16.30
CA GLY A 85 -7.60 -9.44 17.48
C GLY A 85 -9.05 -9.82 17.79
N GLN A 86 -9.33 -9.95 19.10
CA GLN A 86 -10.66 -10.27 19.61
C GLN A 86 -11.38 -8.99 20.06
N GLY A 87 -12.70 -8.91 19.86
CA GLY A 87 -13.51 -7.81 20.40
C GLY A 87 -13.40 -6.47 19.65
N GLY A 88 -12.98 -6.48 18.37
CA GLY A 88 -13.00 -5.29 17.52
C GLY A 88 -11.93 -4.24 17.83
N THR A 89 -10.91 -4.60 18.60
CA THR A 89 -9.73 -3.75 18.84
C THR A 89 -8.50 -4.51 18.38
N VAL A 90 -7.59 -3.83 17.68
CA VAL A 90 -6.34 -4.39 17.17
C VAL A 90 -5.18 -3.74 17.92
N PHE A 91 -4.32 -4.55 18.53
CA PHE A 91 -3.22 -4.12 19.39
C PHE A 91 -1.84 -4.37 18.75
N ALA A 92 -0.97 -3.37 18.86
CA ALA A 92 0.44 -3.51 18.50
C ALA A 92 1.13 -4.54 19.41
N GLY A 93 2.01 -5.38 18.84
CA GLY A 93 2.78 -6.40 19.54
C GLY A 93 1.99 -7.65 19.95
N MET A 94 0.66 -7.61 19.95
CA MET A 94 -0.21 -8.71 20.37
C MET A 94 -0.98 -9.33 19.21
N ASP A 95 -1.47 -8.50 18.30
CA ASP A 95 -2.27 -8.95 17.17
C ASP A 95 -1.43 -9.08 15.89
N SER A 96 -1.94 -9.88 14.97
CA SER A 96 -1.33 -10.15 13.68
C SER A 96 -2.29 -9.82 12.54
N VAL A 97 -1.72 -9.41 11.42
CA VAL A 97 -2.39 -9.44 10.11
C VAL A 97 -2.32 -10.86 9.59
N VAL A 98 -3.44 -11.36 9.08
CA VAL A 98 -3.54 -12.67 8.48
C VAL A 98 -4.01 -12.47 7.04
N VAL A 99 -3.16 -12.83 6.08
CA VAL A 99 -3.51 -12.82 4.66
C VAL A 99 -4.51 -13.94 4.40
N LEU A 100 -5.65 -13.62 3.80
CA LEU A 100 -6.70 -14.56 3.46
C LEU A 100 -6.61 -14.92 1.98
N ASP A 101 -5.82 -15.92 1.65
CA ASP A 101 -5.70 -16.47 0.30
C ASP A 101 -6.41 -17.83 0.18
N ARG A 102 -6.09 -18.62 -0.84
CA ARG A 102 -6.69 -19.96 -1.06
C ARG A 102 -5.72 -21.08 -0.73
N GLU A 103 -4.57 -20.74 -0.17
CA GLU A 103 -3.53 -21.66 0.20
C GLU A 103 -3.91 -22.35 1.51
N ARG A 104 -3.30 -23.50 1.80
CA ARG A 104 -3.72 -24.37 2.91
C ARG A 104 -3.35 -23.85 4.30
N PHE A 105 -2.55 -22.78 4.39
CA PHE A 105 -2.00 -22.32 5.66
C PHE A 105 -1.96 -20.79 5.72
N ASP A 106 -2.80 -20.22 6.57
CA ASP A 106 -2.76 -18.80 6.88
C ASP A 106 -1.57 -18.52 7.83
N ILE A 107 -0.60 -17.71 7.39
CA ILE A 107 0.57 -17.33 8.20
C ILE A 107 0.29 -15.99 8.88
N PRO A 108 0.23 -15.92 10.23
CA PRO A 108 -0.02 -14.67 10.93
C PRO A 108 1.26 -13.81 10.99
N CYS A 109 1.17 -12.58 10.49
CA CYS A 109 2.24 -11.59 10.50
C CYS A 109 2.03 -10.61 11.66
N ARG A 110 2.92 -10.63 12.66
CA ARG A 110 2.74 -9.85 13.88
C ARG A 110 2.79 -8.35 13.58
N ILE A 111 1.87 -7.58 14.14
CA ILE A 111 1.89 -6.12 14.06
C ILE A 111 2.93 -5.62 15.06
N LYS A 112 3.95 -4.94 14.58
CA LYS A 112 4.99 -4.32 15.41
C LYS A 112 4.55 -2.96 15.93
N GLN A 113 4.03 -2.13 15.03
CA GLN A 113 3.72 -0.73 15.34
C GLN A 113 2.45 -0.28 14.62
N ILE A 114 1.72 0.62 15.27
CA ILE A 114 0.50 1.25 14.76
C ILE A 114 0.69 2.76 14.86
N GLN A 115 0.53 3.49 13.77
CA GLN A 115 0.61 4.94 13.76
C GLN A 115 -0.61 5.53 13.06
N PRO A 116 -1.29 6.55 13.62
CA PRO A 116 -2.32 7.31 12.91
C PRO A 116 -1.71 7.98 11.68
N LEU A 117 -2.45 8.08 10.59
CA LEU A 117 -1.95 8.62 9.32
C LEU A 117 -2.70 9.88 8.90
N ASP A 118 -1.96 10.92 8.48
CA ASP A 118 -2.55 12.03 7.71
C ASP A 118 -2.74 11.60 6.25
N THR A 119 -3.90 11.03 5.95
CA THR A 119 -4.19 10.50 4.61
C THR A 119 -4.18 11.57 3.53
N ARG A 120 -4.49 12.83 3.86
CA ARG A 120 -4.51 13.91 2.87
C ARG A 120 -3.10 14.31 2.48
N ALA A 121 -2.20 14.40 3.46
CA ALA A 121 -0.80 14.67 3.21
C ALA A 121 -0.14 13.54 2.41
N VAL A 122 -0.41 12.27 2.77
CA VAL A 122 0.05 11.10 2.00
C VAL A 122 -0.41 11.14 0.55
N GLU A 123 -1.71 11.34 0.30
CA GLU A 123 -2.26 11.39 -1.05
C GLU A 123 -1.66 12.53 -1.88
N SER A 124 -1.40 13.68 -1.25
CA SER A 124 -0.74 14.83 -1.87
C SER A 124 0.69 14.48 -2.30
N ASP A 125 1.48 13.91 -1.40
CA ASP A 125 2.90 13.62 -1.64
C ASP A 125 3.11 12.46 -2.60
N GLU A 126 2.27 11.42 -2.52
CA GLU A 126 2.29 10.36 -3.53
C GLU A 126 1.94 10.91 -4.92
N ARG A 127 0.99 11.86 -5.03
CA ARG A 127 0.67 12.49 -6.32
C ARG A 127 1.85 13.31 -6.83
N ALA A 128 2.46 14.12 -5.98
CA ALA A 128 3.63 14.93 -6.34
C ALA A 128 4.80 14.05 -6.80
N ALA A 129 5.06 12.92 -6.11
CA ALA A 129 6.10 11.97 -6.47
C ALA A 129 5.84 11.32 -7.84
N ARG A 130 4.59 10.90 -8.11
CA ARG A 130 4.19 10.35 -9.44
C ARG A 130 4.34 11.39 -10.56
N ASP A 131 4.03 12.65 -10.29
CA ASP A 131 4.18 13.73 -11.27
C ASP A 131 5.65 14.06 -11.54
N ALA A 132 6.51 13.99 -10.51
CA ALA A 132 7.94 14.17 -10.65
C ALA A 132 8.58 13.07 -11.50
N GLY A 133 8.27 11.79 -11.23
CA GLY A 133 8.79 10.66 -12.01
C GLY A 133 8.43 10.77 -13.50
N ARG A 134 7.20 11.20 -13.81
CA ARG A 134 6.76 11.44 -15.21
C ARG A 134 7.52 12.55 -15.92
N ARG A 135 7.98 13.58 -15.22
CA ARG A 135 8.77 14.68 -15.81
C ARG A 135 10.23 14.31 -16.05
N SER A 136 10.76 13.36 -15.28
CA SER A 136 12.16 12.95 -15.34
C SER A 136 12.46 11.88 -16.38
N GLU A 137 11.44 11.19 -16.92
CA GLU A 137 11.64 10.22 -17.99
C GLU A 137 12.06 10.93 -19.29
N PRO A 138 13.27 10.67 -19.83
CA PRO A 138 13.71 11.32 -21.06
C PRO A 138 12.76 10.93 -22.19
N GLN A 139 12.06 11.90 -22.76
CA GLN A 139 11.40 11.76 -24.06
C GLN A 139 12.49 11.34 -25.06
N SER A 140 12.55 10.06 -25.39
CA SER A 140 13.51 9.54 -26.36
C SER A 140 13.29 10.30 -27.67
N PRO A 141 14.30 11.00 -28.21
CA PRO A 141 14.12 11.87 -29.35
C PRO A 141 13.87 11.00 -30.59
N ALA A 142 12.86 11.41 -31.36
CA ALA A 142 12.63 10.92 -32.70
C ALA A 142 13.86 11.20 -33.58
N GLY A 143 14.44 10.16 -34.16
CA GLY A 143 15.28 10.22 -35.35
C GLY A 143 14.82 9.07 -36.25
N GLY A 144 14.36 9.26 -37.49
CA GLY A 144 14.70 10.31 -38.43
C GLY A 144 15.71 9.76 -39.44
N THR A 145 15.26 8.83 -40.30
CA THR A 145 15.57 8.66 -41.74
C THR A 145 14.79 7.47 -42.28
#